data_AF-A0A2E5PXN7-F1
#
_entry.id   AF-A0A2E5PXN7-F1
#
_cell.length_a   1.000
_cell.length_b   1.000
_cell.length_c   1.000
_cell.angle_alpha   90.00
_cell.angle_beta   90.00
_cell.angle_gamma   90.00
#
_symmetry.space_group_name_H-M   'P 1'
#
loop_
_entity.id
_entity.type
_entity.pdbx_description
1 polymer ?
#
loop_
_entity_poly.entity_id
_entity_poly.type
_entity_poly.pdbx_seq_one_letter_code
_entity_poly.pdbx_strand_id
1 'polypeptide(L)'
;MWDRISNKLLVLGGLLLLGLLFQGSVQAFPEYTSRENAIRLADVLDKGFFRGSRITSVFVKNRGEDEYYLQAILDDGSSRLWTLDSIYDWSKNDDLILSGNRALIFPVAGSTEFDILYKNDFYRMVLQATAYLKIFGPHDPMEGKNIQMAIRKFRIIDFGEEGSYSTDEMGHRYRFVLELENGIREFLTYYDAYRLFQTGAFINPSEGEVVHRRPYQVRELAEVDRHLEDELHNIWSFGVEVIFDRPVELLSEQFGYQIVEQNLRDPETGKRRNQFFVNVIFPNTIKNRDVPGFRNLDYLSYVEIVTDVEHQMRVMLRAQVNPEALELPPFVEVTDRNSVIIHFFSVTDQSIARRKDFMQSRSPMTMAGSLISPDGPQSPFELEYLKAVELIRSAQRQPDTHLKVETYLGAIEALRKSSMQAENDAQITQALKQRDVLLKVLPEMIISNSQMSILALQQSGQQVTEENRKQLQLQLNFARKHAVTDEQLQKIESLLNILK
;
A
#
# COMPACT_ATOMS: atom_id res chain seq x y z
N MET A 1 64.52 -11.67 6.65
CA MET A 1 63.84 -12.99 6.49
C MET A 1 62.53 -13.01 7.28
N TRP A 2 62.50 -12.47 8.50
CA TRP A 2 61.31 -12.40 9.36
C TRP A 2 60.14 -11.60 8.74
N ASP A 3 60.44 -10.60 7.91
CA ASP A 3 59.46 -9.69 7.28
C ASP A 3 58.46 -10.44 6.38
N ARG A 4 58.91 -11.52 5.72
CA ARG A 4 58.06 -12.41 4.91
C ARG A 4 57.16 -13.33 5.72
N ILE A 5 57.37 -13.43 7.03
CA ILE A 5 56.52 -14.20 7.96
C ILE A 5 55.49 -13.26 8.58
N SER A 6 55.90 -12.07 9.03
CA SER A 6 55.01 -11.02 9.57
C SER A 6 53.84 -10.69 8.63
N ASN A 7 54.14 -10.36 7.36
CA ASN A 7 53.09 -10.03 6.39
C ASN A 7 52.14 -11.20 6.08
N LYS A 8 52.56 -12.46 6.24
CA LYS A 8 51.64 -13.60 6.07
C LYS A 8 50.67 -13.76 7.25
N LEU A 9 51.14 -13.51 8.48
CA LEU A 9 50.29 -13.51 9.67
C LEU A 9 49.32 -12.33 9.68
N LEU A 10 49.76 -11.13 9.26
CA LEU A 10 48.87 -9.97 9.10
C LEU A 10 47.82 -10.17 7.99
N VAL A 11 48.18 -10.77 6.85
CA VAL A 11 47.22 -11.07 5.78
C VAL A 11 46.25 -12.20 6.17
N LEU A 12 46.69 -13.26 6.86
CA LEU A 12 45.77 -14.28 7.38
C LEU A 12 44.84 -13.71 8.46
N GLY A 13 45.37 -12.92 9.40
CA GLY A 13 44.58 -12.28 10.45
C GLY A 13 43.57 -11.29 9.88
N GLY A 14 43.96 -10.49 8.89
CA GLY A 14 43.06 -9.60 8.17
C GLY A 14 41.97 -10.34 7.39
N LEU A 15 42.29 -11.45 6.74
CA LEU A 15 41.29 -12.28 6.03
C LEU A 15 40.32 -12.99 7.00
N LEU A 16 40.79 -13.46 8.16
CA LEU A 16 39.92 -14.01 9.21
C LEU A 16 39.01 -12.94 9.84
N LEU A 17 39.52 -11.73 10.07
CA LEU A 17 38.71 -10.61 10.54
C LEU A 17 37.69 -10.14 9.49
N LEU A 18 38.04 -10.11 8.20
CA LEU A 18 37.05 -9.87 7.13
C LEU A 18 35.97 -10.97 7.12
N GLY A 19 36.37 -12.25 7.22
CA GLY A 19 35.43 -13.37 7.24
C GLY A 19 34.43 -13.33 8.41
N LEU A 20 34.85 -12.80 9.56
CA LEU A 20 33.98 -12.61 10.74
C LEU A 20 33.13 -11.33 10.64
N LEU A 21 33.65 -10.24 10.07
CA LEU A 21 32.90 -8.98 9.93
C LEU A 21 31.85 -9.00 8.81
N PHE A 22 31.91 -9.98 7.89
CA PHE A 22 30.81 -10.28 6.94
C PHE A 22 29.72 -11.20 7.53
N GLN A 23 29.73 -11.52 8.83
CA GLN A 23 28.60 -12.17 9.51
C GLN A 23 27.46 -11.20 9.84
N GLY A 24 27.12 -10.29 8.91
CA GLY A 24 25.74 -9.83 8.75
C GLY A 24 24.92 -10.99 8.18
N SER A 25 24.61 -11.97 9.02
CA SER A 25 24.13 -13.28 8.56
C SER A 25 22.74 -13.18 7.95
N VAL A 26 22.69 -13.23 6.61
CA VAL A 26 21.56 -13.86 5.90
C VAL A 26 21.58 -15.32 6.30
N GLN A 27 20.98 -15.62 7.46
CA GLN A 27 20.92 -16.96 8.02
C GLN A 27 20.07 -17.80 7.07
N ALA A 28 20.72 -18.79 6.44
CA ALA A 28 20.03 -19.72 5.55
C ALA A 28 18.84 -20.34 6.30
N PHE A 29 17.69 -20.43 5.63
CA PHE A 29 16.49 -20.97 6.25
C PHE A 29 16.75 -22.42 6.69
N PRO A 30 16.31 -22.87 7.88
CA PRO A 30 16.68 -24.19 8.36
C PRO A 30 16.14 -25.33 7.48
N GLU A 31 16.96 -26.35 7.20
CA GLU A 31 16.55 -27.57 6.48
C GLU A 31 15.53 -28.41 7.27
N TYR A 32 15.58 -28.34 8.61
CA TYR A 32 14.83 -29.19 9.55
C TYR A 32 14.04 -28.35 10.57
N THR A 33 12.99 -28.93 11.15
CA THR A 33 12.19 -28.34 12.22
C THR A 33 11.88 -29.34 13.34
N SER A 34 11.17 -28.90 14.38
CA SER A 34 10.73 -29.72 15.50
C SER A 34 9.66 -30.74 15.08
N ARG A 35 9.51 -31.81 15.87
CA ARG A 35 8.53 -32.88 15.60
C ARG A 35 7.10 -32.35 15.47
N GLU A 36 6.69 -31.47 16.38
CA GLU A 36 5.34 -30.91 16.44
C GLU A 36 5.04 -30.03 15.22
N ASN A 37 5.98 -29.13 14.88
CA ASN A 37 5.86 -28.25 13.74
C ASN A 37 5.86 -29.05 12.41
N ALA A 38 6.68 -30.10 12.29
CA ALA A 38 6.64 -31.01 11.15
C ALA A 38 5.29 -31.75 11.03
N ILE A 39 4.68 -32.20 12.13
CA ILE A 39 3.34 -32.83 12.11
C ILE A 39 2.28 -31.81 11.68
N ARG A 40 2.31 -30.60 12.23
CA ARG A 40 1.41 -29.49 11.85
C ARG A 40 1.54 -29.17 10.35
N LEU A 41 2.75 -29.17 9.82
CA LEU A 41 3.01 -28.88 8.41
C LEU A 41 2.52 -30.01 7.49
N ALA A 42 2.73 -31.28 7.87
CA ALA A 42 2.27 -32.42 7.09
C ALA A 42 0.74 -32.41 6.88
N ASP A 43 -0.04 -32.11 7.92
CA ASP A 43 -1.50 -31.99 7.85
C ASP A 43 -1.95 -30.79 6.98
N VAL A 44 -1.26 -29.65 7.12
CA VAL A 44 -1.52 -28.45 6.31
C VAL A 44 -1.29 -28.65 4.81
N LEU A 45 -0.22 -29.36 4.45
CA LEU A 45 0.16 -29.63 3.05
C LEU A 45 -0.67 -30.74 2.41
N ASP A 46 -1.38 -31.55 3.19
CA ASP A 46 -2.15 -32.68 2.66
C ASP A 46 -3.28 -32.23 1.71
N LYS A 47 -3.49 -33.03 0.66
CA LYS A 47 -4.44 -32.79 -0.44
C LYS A 47 -4.24 -31.46 -1.20
N GLY A 48 -3.14 -30.73 -0.95
CA GLY A 48 -2.72 -29.57 -1.74
C GLY A 48 -2.14 -29.94 -3.10
N PHE A 49 -1.44 -29.00 -3.73
CA PHE A 49 -0.73 -29.20 -4.99
C PHE A 49 0.71 -28.70 -4.89
N PHE A 50 1.63 -29.42 -5.54
CA PHE A 50 3.01 -29.02 -5.73
C PHE A 50 3.34 -29.01 -7.23
N ARG A 51 3.68 -27.84 -7.79
CA ARG A 51 3.98 -27.63 -9.22
C ARG A 51 2.94 -28.22 -10.19
N GLY A 52 1.67 -28.17 -9.80
CA GLY A 52 0.53 -28.70 -10.56
C GLY A 52 0.17 -30.17 -10.27
N SER A 53 1.10 -30.98 -9.74
CA SER A 53 0.81 -32.33 -9.24
C SER A 53 0.07 -32.27 -7.91
N ARG A 54 -0.96 -33.09 -7.72
CA ARG A 54 -1.67 -33.18 -6.45
C ARG A 54 -0.86 -33.94 -5.41
N ILE A 55 -0.84 -33.42 -4.18
CA ILE A 55 -0.28 -34.10 -3.02
C ILE A 55 -1.31 -35.14 -2.55
N THR A 56 -0.93 -36.42 -2.52
CA THR A 56 -1.82 -37.51 -2.10
C THR A 56 -1.71 -37.83 -0.60
N SER A 57 -0.53 -37.59 -0.04
CA SER A 57 -0.21 -37.78 1.38
C SER A 57 1.15 -37.17 1.71
N VAL A 58 1.34 -36.76 2.97
CA VAL A 58 2.61 -36.23 3.49
C VAL A 58 2.95 -36.95 4.80
N PHE A 59 4.19 -37.40 4.92
CA PHE A 59 4.69 -38.14 6.08
C PHE A 59 5.80 -37.37 6.77
N VAL A 60 5.77 -37.29 8.09
CA VAL A 60 6.89 -36.79 8.88
C VAL A 60 8.00 -37.85 8.94
N LYS A 61 9.24 -37.41 8.76
CA LYS A 61 10.47 -38.18 8.89
C LYS A 61 11.46 -37.42 9.76
N ASN A 62 12.50 -38.11 10.25
CA ASN A 62 13.57 -37.53 11.03
C ASN A 62 14.94 -38.02 10.57
N ARG A 63 15.95 -37.18 10.80
CA ARG A 63 17.37 -37.45 10.54
C ARG A 63 18.15 -37.72 11.83
N GLY A 64 17.80 -36.99 12.89
CA GLY A 64 18.28 -37.17 14.27
C GLY A 64 17.10 -37.22 15.27
N GLU A 65 17.35 -36.90 16.53
CA GLU A 65 16.29 -36.85 17.56
C GLU A 65 15.42 -35.59 17.42
N ASP A 66 16.01 -34.44 17.07
CA ASP A 66 15.31 -33.15 16.91
C ASP A 66 15.21 -32.66 15.45
N GLU A 67 15.85 -33.33 14.49
CA GLU A 67 15.87 -32.92 13.07
C GLU A 67 14.73 -33.59 12.27
N TYR A 68 13.58 -32.92 12.13
CA TYR A 68 12.43 -33.42 11.35
C TYR A 68 12.28 -32.74 9.98
N TYR A 69 11.86 -33.52 9.00
CA TYR A 69 11.58 -33.11 7.61
C TYR A 69 10.37 -33.89 7.07
N LEU A 70 9.91 -33.56 5.86
CA LEU A 70 8.72 -34.18 5.26
C LEU A 70 9.07 -35.10 4.08
N GLN A 71 8.25 -36.12 3.87
CA GLN A 71 8.24 -36.95 2.69
C GLN A 71 6.84 -36.94 2.07
N ALA A 72 6.70 -36.27 0.94
CA ALA A 72 5.44 -36.23 0.19
C ALA A 72 5.33 -37.41 -0.78
N ILE A 73 4.09 -37.78 -1.11
CA ILE A 73 3.74 -38.62 -2.27
C ILE A 73 2.80 -37.79 -3.15
N LEU A 74 3.10 -37.76 -4.45
CA LEU A 74 2.31 -37.05 -5.45
C LEU A 74 1.43 -38.02 -6.26
N ASP A 75 0.48 -37.47 -7.01
CA ASP A 75 -0.44 -38.20 -7.88
C ASP A 75 0.24 -38.92 -9.05
N ASP A 76 1.42 -38.48 -9.48
CA ASP A 76 2.32 -39.21 -10.39
C ASP A 76 2.96 -40.47 -9.76
N GLY A 77 2.70 -40.74 -8.47
CA GLY A 77 3.27 -41.83 -7.69
C GLY A 77 4.71 -41.58 -7.23
N SER A 78 5.31 -40.43 -7.54
CA SER A 78 6.64 -40.08 -7.07
C SER A 78 6.61 -39.73 -5.58
N SER A 79 7.60 -40.22 -4.84
CA SER A 79 7.84 -39.83 -3.46
C SER A 79 9.08 -38.96 -3.37
N ARG A 80 8.99 -37.84 -2.64
CA ARG A 80 10.00 -36.79 -2.61
C ARG A 80 10.29 -36.37 -1.17
N LEU A 81 11.58 -36.19 -0.86
CA LEU A 81 12.04 -35.60 0.40
C LEU A 81 11.92 -34.08 0.30
N TRP A 82 11.29 -33.45 1.29
CA TRP A 82 11.03 -32.02 1.38
C TRP A 82 11.62 -31.49 2.70
N THR A 83 12.68 -30.68 2.58
CA THR A 83 13.25 -29.87 3.67
C THR A 83 12.52 -28.53 3.81
N LEU A 84 12.70 -27.87 4.95
CA LEU A 84 11.93 -26.69 5.35
C LEU A 84 12.32 -25.42 4.57
N ASP A 85 13.59 -25.26 4.20
CA ASP A 85 14.10 -24.26 3.27
C ASP A 85 13.43 -24.36 1.89
N SER A 86 13.30 -25.59 1.38
CA SER A 86 12.64 -25.86 0.11
C SER A 86 11.15 -25.53 0.18
N ILE A 87 10.46 -25.91 1.27
CA ILE A 87 9.04 -25.58 1.48
C ILE A 87 8.84 -24.06 1.61
N TYR A 88 9.74 -23.35 2.29
CA TYR A 88 9.75 -21.89 2.40
C TYR A 88 9.86 -21.25 1.01
N ASP A 89 10.87 -21.62 0.20
CA ASP A 89 11.03 -21.06 -1.14
C ASP A 89 9.89 -21.44 -2.09
N TRP A 90 9.30 -22.64 -1.97
CA TRP A 90 8.12 -23.02 -2.76
C TRP A 90 6.87 -22.22 -2.38
N SER A 91 6.70 -21.88 -1.09
CA SER A 91 5.61 -21.03 -0.60
C SER A 91 5.70 -19.59 -1.12
N LYS A 92 6.92 -19.07 -1.32
CA LYS A 92 7.15 -17.76 -1.95
C LYS A 92 6.72 -17.73 -3.41
N ASN A 93 6.93 -18.84 -4.12
CA ASN A 93 6.93 -18.90 -5.58
C ASN A 93 5.65 -19.49 -6.23
N ASP A 94 4.62 -19.81 -5.44
CA ASP A 94 3.43 -20.62 -5.82
C ASP A 94 3.75 -22.03 -6.35
N ASP A 95 4.97 -22.52 -6.13
CA ASP A 95 5.29 -23.93 -6.36
C ASP A 95 4.45 -24.84 -5.43
N LEU A 96 3.89 -24.31 -4.35
CA LEU A 96 3.11 -25.03 -3.34
C LEU A 96 1.78 -24.31 -3.05
N ILE A 97 0.66 -24.98 -3.32
CA ILE A 97 -0.70 -24.44 -3.17
C ILE A 97 -1.47 -25.30 -2.16
N LEU A 98 -2.00 -24.68 -1.09
CA LEU A 98 -2.72 -25.40 -0.05
C LEU A 98 -4.17 -25.72 -0.45
N SER A 99 -4.66 -26.86 0.04
CA SER A 99 -6.08 -27.24 -0.02
C SER A 99 -6.97 -26.19 0.69
N GLY A 100 -8.16 -25.92 0.16
CA GLY A 100 -9.14 -25.00 0.79
C GLY A 100 -8.86 -23.50 0.64
N ASN A 101 -8.15 -23.10 -0.42
CA ASN A 101 -7.72 -21.72 -0.70
C ASN A 101 -7.01 -21.03 0.48
N ARG A 102 -5.99 -21.71 1.02
CA ARG A 102 -5.10 -21.21 2.08
C ARG A 102 -3.73 -20.86 1.48
N ALA A 103 -2.93 -20.07 2.19
CA ALA A 103 -1.50 -19.90 1.91
C ALA A 103 -0.66 -20.15 3.17
N LEU A 104 0.52 -20.72 2.97
CA LEU A 104 1.51 -20.96 4.03
C LEU A 104 2.33 -19.69 4.25
N ILE A 105 2.45 -19.26 5.51
CA ILE A 105 3.13 -18.03 5.92
C ILE A 105 4.24 -18.38 6.90
N PHE A 106 5.44 -17.83 6.73
CA PHE A 106 6.52 -17.94 7.71
C PHE A 106 6.75 -16.54 8.31
N PRO A 107 6.10 -16.19 9.43
CA PRO A 107 5.98 -14.80 9.87
C PRO A 107 7.24 -14.21 10.51
N VAL A 108 8.25 -15.05 10.80
CA VAL A 108 9.54 -14.67 11.41
C VAL A 108 10.68 -15.17 10.53
N ALA A 109 11.53 -14.26 10.04
CA ALA A 109 12.67 -14.59 9.19
C ALA A 109 13.63 -15.57 9.88
N GLY A 110 14.05 -16.63 9.17
CA GLY A 110 14.93 -17.68 9.69
C GLY A 110 14.28 -18.66 10.68
N SER A 111 13.01 -18.48 11.04
CA SER A 111 12.27 -19.43 11.87
C SER A 111 11.48 -20.42 11.02
N THR A 112 11.43 -21.68 11.44
CA THR A 112 10.56 -22.71 10.83
C THR A 112 9.12 -22.65 11.33
N GLU A 113 8.82 -21.85 12.36
CA GLU A 113 7.43 -21.63 12.78
C GLU A 113 6.64 -20.93 11.67
N PHE A 114 5.42 -21.42 11.45
CA PHE A 114 4.58 -21.03 10.33
C PHE A 114 3.14 -20.81 10.78
N ASP A 115 2.45 -20.01 9.99
CA ASP A 115 1.06 -19.62 10.13
C ASP A 115 0.30 -19.83 8.81
N ILE A 116 -1.03 -19.71 8.86
CA ILE A 116 -1.90 -19.97 7.71
C ILE A 116 -2.76 -18.75 7.41
N LEU A 117 -2.60 -18.20 6.20
CA LEU A 117 -3.53 -17.23 5.66
C LEU A 117 -4.74 -17.95 5.07
N TYR A 118 -5.88 -17.82 5.73
CA TYR A 118 -7.19 -18.21 5.21
C TYR A 118 -7.66 -17.12 4.23
N LYS A 119 -7.27 -17.24 2.95
CA LYS A 119 -7.44 -16.16 1.96
C LYS A 119 -8.90 -15.69 1.86
N ASN A 120 -9.85 -16.62 1.88
CA ASN A 120 -11.28 -16.32 1.76
C ASN A 120 -11.80 -15.40 2.88
N ASP A 121 -11.27 -15.50 4.10
CA ASP A 121 -11.68 -14.65 5.22
C ASP A 121 -10.99 -13.28 5.19
N PHE A 122 -9.72 -13.23 4.74
CA PHE A 122 -9.06 -11.98 4.38
C PHE A 122 -9.84 -11.22 3.28
N TYR A 123 -10.27 -11.91 2.21
CA TYR A 123 -11.04 -11.28 1.14
C TYR A 123 -12.40 -10.75 1.64
N ARG A 124 -13.10 -11.50 2.49
CA ARG A 124 -14.38 -11.05 3.11
C ARG A 124 -14.17 -9.77 3.91
N MET A 125 -13.16 -9.73 4.77
CA MET A 125 -12.78 -8.55 5.55
C MET A 125 -12.48 -7.34 4.65
N VAL A 126 -11.60 -7.48 3.65
CA VAL A 126 -11.21 -6.37 2.76
C VAL A 126 -12.38 -5.88 1.89
N LEU A 127 -13.28 -6.77 1.45
CA LEU A 127 -14.47 -6.42 0.65
C LEU A 127 -15.65 -5.88 1.50
N GLN A 128 -15.55 -5.95 2.83
CA GLN A 128 -16.50 -5.36 3.78
C GLN A 128 -16.02 -4.03 4.36
N ALA A 129 -14.71 -3.78 4.41
CA ALA A 129 -14.13 -2.55 4.92
C ALA A 129 -14.38 -1.34 4.00
N THR A 130 -14.36 -0.15 4.58
CA THR A 130 -14.48 1.15 3.88
C THR A 130 -13.27 2.06 4.09
N ALA A 131 -12.46 1.80 5.11
CA ALA A 131 -11.17 2.45 5.31
C ALA A 131 -10.06 1.43 5.64
N TYR A 132 -8.84 1.83 5.33
CA TYR A 132 -7.60 1.11 5.58
C TYR A 132 -6.73 1.94 6.53
N LEU A 133 -6.29 1.32 7.62
CA LEU A 133 -5.37 1.91 8.57
C LEU A 133 -3.94 1.69 8.05
N LYS A 134 -3.40 2.68 7.33
CA LYS A 134 -1.99 2.62 6.90
C LYS A 134 -1.11 2.89 8.11
N ILE A 135 -0.38 1.86 8.56
CA ILE A 135 0.68 1.97 9.57
C ILE A 135 2.01 2.09 8.81
N PHE A 136 2.88 3.02 9.23
CA PHE A 136 4.20 3.19 8.63
C PHE A 136 5.21 2.23 9.27
N GLY A 137 5.90 1.47 8.42
CA GLY A 137 6.82 0.40 8.82
C GLY A 137 8.19 0.90 9.29
N PRO A 138 9.09 -0.02 9.66
CA PRO A 138 10.44 0.33 10.09
C PRO A 138 11.21 1.06 9.00
N HIS A 139 12.09 1.98 9.41
CA HIS A 139 12.97 2.78 8.55
C HIS A 139 12.30 3.87 7.70
N ASP A 140 10.96 3.95 7.66
CA ASP A 140 10.26 5.16 7.22
C ASP A 140 10.41 6.25 8.32
N PRO A 141 10.73 7.53 8.02
CA PRO A 141 10.74 8.58 9.05
C PRO A 141 9.36 8.91 9.65
N MET A 142 8.32 8.18 9.24
CA MET A 142 7.00 8.12 9.85
C MET A 142 6.75 6.87 10.71
N GLU A 143 7.75 6.01 10.94
CA GLU A 143 7.65 4.72 11.66
C GLU A 143 6.73 4.77 12.90
N GLY A 144 5.82 3.79 12.99
CA GLY A 144 4.86 3.65 14.09
C GLY A 144 3.63 4.57 14.02
N LYS A 145 3.67 5.66 13.23
CA LYS A 145 2.50 6.51 12.97
C LYS A 145 1.46 5.74 12.13
N ASN A 146 0.20 6.19 12.17
CA ASN A 146 -0.88 5.60 11.40
C ASN A 146 -1.85 6.66 10.87
N ILE A 147 -2.52 6.37 9.74
CA ILE A 147 -3.50 7.25 9.08
C ILE A 147 -4.64 6.41 8.50
N GLN A 148 -5.90 6.82 8.73
CA GLN A 148 -7.08 6.20 8.12
C GLN A 148 -7.31 6.71 6.69
N MET A 149 -7.19 5.83 5.69
CA MET A 149 -7.38 6.14 4.27
C MET A 149 -8.64 5.46 3.72
N ALA A 150 -9.46 6.15 2.92
CA ALA A 150 -10.62 5.53 2.31
C ALA A 150 -10.23 4.51 1.22
N ILE A 151 -10.83 3.32 1.25
CA ILE A 151 -10.59 2.27 0.26
C ILE A 151 -11.41 2.56 -1.01
N ARG A 152 -10.73 2.70 -2.16
CA ARG A 152 -11.37 2.84 -3.47
C ARG A 152 -11.71 1.47 -4.06
N LYS A 153 -10.75 0.53 -3.99
CA LYS A 153 -10.84 -0.79 -4.64
C LYS A 153 -9.80 -1.76 -4.10
N PHE A 154 -10.16 -3.04 -4.02
CA PHE A 154 -9.25 -4.17 -3.89
C PHE A 154 -9.22 -5.01 -5.18
N ARG A 155 -8.04 -5.55 -5.52
CA ARG A 155 -7.80 -6.43 -6.68
C ARG A 155 -6.76 -7.50 -6.35
N ILE A 156 -6.96 -8.73 -6.85
CA ILE A 156 -5.93 -9.78 -6.89
C ILE A 156 -5.07 -9.58 -8.15
N ILE A 157 -3.75 -9.74 -8.04
CA ILE A 157 -2.82 -9.69 -9.18
C ILE A 157 -2.95 -11.00 -9.96
N ASP A 158 -3.14 -10.89 -11.28
CA ASP A 158 -3.34 -12.03 -12.15
C ASP A 158 -2.05 -12.83 -12.41
N PHE A 159 -2.19 -14.15 -12.55
CA PHE A 159 -1.16 -14.99 -13.16
C PHE A 159 -0.77 -14.46 -14.53
N GLY A 160 0.52 -14.15 -14.69
CA GLY A 160 1.07 -13.49 -15.89
C GLY A 160 1.12 -11.96 -15.86
N GLU A 161 0.39 -11.26 -14.98
CA GLU A 161 0.68 -9.86 -14.67
C GLU A 161 1.91 -9.70 -13.77
N GLU A 162 2.30 -10.76 -13.06
CA GLU A 162 3.46 -10.84 -12.16
C GLU A 162 4.74 -10.20 -12.71
N GLY A 163 5.03 -10.33 -14.01
CA GLY A 163 6.19 -9.69 -14.64
C GLY A 163 6.20 -8.15 -14.62
N SER A 164 5.10 -7.53 -14.15
CA SER A 164 4.93 -6.08 -13.97
C SER A 164 5.11 -5.63 -12.51
N TYR A 165 5.20 -6.56 -11.57
CA TYR A 165 5.22 -6.32 -10.12
C TYR A 165 6.42 -7.05 -9.49
N SER A 166 7.15 -6.38 -8.60
CA SER A 166 8.34 -6.98 -7.98
C SER A 166 7.98 -7.98 -6.88
N THR A 167 9.00 -8.57 -6.26
CA THR A 167 8.89 -9.04 -4.87
C THR A 167 8.93 -7.87 -3.90
N ASP A 168 8.64 -8.15 -2.63
CA ASP A 168 9.14 -7.36 -1.50
C ASP A 168 10.67 -7.54 -1.33
N GLU A 169 11.22 -6.92 -0.29
CA GLU A 169 12.64 -7.00 0.08
C GLU A 169 13.09 -8.39 0.54
N MET A 170 12.14 -9.27 0.91
CA MET A 170 12.39 -10.63 1.39
C MET A 170 12.18 -11.71 0.30
N GLY A 171 11.84 -11.31 -0.92
CA GLY A 171 11.62 -12.20 -2.06
C GLY A 171 10.21 -12.81 -2.15
N HIS A 172 9.23 -12.37 -1.36
CA HIS A 172 7.84 -12.75 -1.53
C HIS A 172 7.22 -11.94 -2.69
N ARG A 173 6.55 -12.59 -3.65
CA ARG A 173 5.85 -11.87 -4.73
C ARG A 173 4.62 -11.13 -4.18
N TYR A 174 4.35 -9.94 -4.70
CA TYR A 174 3.07 -9.26 -4.44
C TYR A 174 1.90 -10.04 -5.06
N ARG A 175 0.78 -10.10 -4.33
CA ARG A 175 -0.42 -10.88 -4.64
C ARG A 175 -1.67 -10.02 -4.79
N PHE A 176 -1.71 -8.88 -4.11
CA PHE A 176 -2.88 -8.01 -4.09
C PHE A 176 -2.49 -6.55 -4.31
N VAL A 177 -3.44 -5.79 -4.86
CA VAL A 177 -3.37 -4.33 -4.96
C VAL A 177 -4.56 -3.74 -4.21
N LEU A 178 -4.28 -2.85 -3.26
CA LEU A 178 -5.27 -2.00 -2.62
C LEU A 178 -5.14 -0.58 -3.19
N GLU A 179 -6.13 -0.14 -3.95
CA GLU A 179 -6.25 1.22 -4.46
C GLU A 179 -7.06 2.06 -3.45
N LEU A 180 -6.52 3.21 -3.05
CA LEU A 180 -7.14 4.13 -2.08
C LEU A 180 -7.76 5.34 -2.81
N GLU A 181 -8.76 6.01 -2.21
CA GLU A 181 -9.46 7.14 -2.88
C GLU A 181 -8.53 8.32 -3.17
N ASN A 182 -7.51 8.52 -2.35
CA ASN A 182 -6.47 9.55 -2.54
C ASN A 182 -5.47 9.23 -3.67
N GLY A 183 -5.56 8.05 -4.30
CA GLY A 183 -4.71 7.62 -5.41
C GLY A 183 -3.46 6.82 -5.01
N ILE A 184 -3.19 6.60 -3.73
CA ILE A 184 -2.15 5.66 -3.27
C ILE A 184 -2.54 4.22 -3.67
N ARG A 185 -1.53 3.42 -4.01
CA ARG A 185 -1.64 1.96 -4.22
C ARG A 185 -0.70 1.22 -3.28
N GLU A 186 -1.26 0.40 -2.40
CA GLU A 186 -0.50 -0.57 -1.61
C GLU A 186 -0.40 -1.90 -2.37
N PHE A 187 0.81 -2.46 -2.45
CA PHE A 187 1.05 -3.80 -2.99
C PHE A 187 1.32 -4.75 -1.83
N LEU A 188 0.57 -5.85 -1.75
CA LEU A 188 0.55 -6.73 -0.58
C LEU A 188 0.95 -8.14 -0.97
N THR A 189 1.90 -8.72 -0.24
CA THR A 189 2.25 -10.15 -0.30
C THR A 189 1.23 -10.98 0.50
N TYR A 190 1.33 -12.31 0.49
CA TYR A 190 0.55 -13.13 1.43
C TYR A 190 0.94 -12.87 2.90
N TYR A 191 2.21 -12.51 3.18
CA TYR A 191 2.64 -12.15 4.54
C TYR A 191 2.03 -10.81 5.00
N ASP A 192 1.98 -9.80 4.12
CA ASP A 192 1.30 -8.53 4.43
C ASP A 192 -0.20 -8.74 4.65
N ALA A 193 -0.84 -9.56 3.81
CA ALA A 193 -2.26 -9.90 3.99
C ALA A 193 -2.53 -10.61 5.33
N TYR A 194 -1.66 -11.54 5.74
CA TYR A 194 -1.73 -12.18 7.05
C TYR A 194 -1.54 -11.17 8.19
N ARG A 195 -0.49 -10.33 8.12
CA ARG A 195 -0.21 -9.29 9.14
C ARG A 195 -1.38 -8.32 9.28
N LEU A 196 -1.89 -7.78 8.18
CA LEU A 196 -2.97 -6.79 8.17
C LEU A 196 -4.34 -7.38 8.58
N PHE A 197 -4.55 -8.69 8.39
CA PHE A 197 -5.69 -9.43 8.95
C PHE A 197 -5.58 -9.51 10.48
N GLN A 198 -4.43 -9.96 11.00
CA GLN A 198 -4.21 -10.08 12.45
C GLN A 198 -4.25 -8.73 13.19
N THR A 199 -3.74 -7.64 12.57
CA THR A 199 -3.79 -6.29 13.17
C THR A 199 -5.11 -5.55 12.92
N GLY A 200 -6.11 -6.18 12.27
CA GLY A 200 -7.41 -5.56 12.02
C GLY A 200 -7.36 -4.27 11.17
N ALA A 201 -6.39 -4.15 10.24
CA ALA A 201 -6.11 -2.90 9.53
C ALA A 201 -7.18 -2.48 8.50
N PHE A 202 -8.25 -3.26 8.34
CA PHE A 202 -9.34 -3.06 7.40
C PHE A 202 -10.64 -2.82 8.18
N ILE A 203 -11.09 -1.57 8.21
CA ILE A 203 -12.08 -1.08 9.19
C ILE A 203 -13.31 -0.45 8.52
N ASN A 204 -14.36 -0.30 9.32
CA ASN A 204 -15.54 0.50 9.02
C ASN A 204 -15.68 1.57 10.10
N PRO A 205 -15.15 2.79 9.86
CA PRO A 205 -15.10 3.85 10.86
C PRO A 205 -16.48 4.32 11.32
N SER A 206 -16.54 4.77 12.56
CA SER A 206 -17.74 5.32 13.21
C SER A 206 -18.12 6.68 12.62
N GLU A 207 -19.37 7.11 12.82
CA GLU A 207 -19.79 8.47 12.46
C GLU A 207 -18.98 9.50 13.27
N GLY A 208 -18.22 10.35 12.57
CA GLY A 208 -17.33 11.35 13.15
C GLY A 208 -15.83 11.01 13.09
N GLU A 209 -15.45 9.78 12.74
CA GLU A 209 -14.03 9.45 12.51
C GLU A 209 -13.50 10.09 11.21
N VAL A 210 -12.29 10.66 11.28
CA VAL A 210 -11.62 11.28 10.13
C VAL A 210 -11.06 10.20 9.20
N VAL A 211 -11.55 10.17 7.96
CA VAL A 211 -11.10 9.24 6.91
C VAL A 211 -10.63 10.03 5.71
N HIS A 212 -9.34 10.02 5.41
CA HIS A 212 -8.77 10.83 4.33
C HIS A 212 -9.11 10.23 2.95
N ARG A 213 -9.79 11.02 2.12
CA ARG A 213 -10.33 10.61 0.80
C ARG A 213 -9.62 11.20 -0.41
N ARG A 214 -8.95 12.34 -0.23
CA ARG A 214 -8.20 13.06 -1.27
C ARG A 214 -6.88 13.55 -0.64
N PRO A 215 -5.79 13.70 -1.40
CA PRO A 215 -4.59 14.37 -0.89
C PRO A 215 -4.85 15.86 -0.62
N TYR A 216 -4.11 16.48 0.28
CA TYR A 216 -4.03 17.93 0.45
C TYR A 216 -3.08 18.51 -0.61
N GLN A 217 -3.37 19.69 -1.14
CA GLN A 217 -2.50 20.36 -2.11
C GLN A 217 -1.88 21.61 -1.48
N VAL A 218 -0.54 21.66 -1.45
CA VAL A 218 0.20 22.87 -1.04
C VAL A 218 -0.05 23.99 -2.05
N ARG A 219 -0.35 25.19 -1.55
CA ARG A 219 -0.56 26.40 -2.36
C ARG A 219 0.63 27.36 -2.27
N GLU A 220 1.06 27.66 -1.06
CA GLU A 220 2.02 28.73 -0.76
C GLU A 220 2.77 28.45 0.56
N LEU A 221 3.86 29.17 0.76
CA LEU A 221 4.63 29.20 2.01
C LEU A 221 4.61 30.63 2.56
N ALA A 222 4.44 30.76 3.87
CA ALA A 222 4.63 32.02 4.58
C ALA A 222 5.72 31.88 5.66
N GLU A 223 6.35 33.01 5.96
CA GLU A 223 7.36 33.18 7.00
C GLU A 223 6.66 33.40 8.35
N VAL A 224 7.11 32.69 9.39
CA VAL A 224 6.63 32.89 10.77
C VAL A 224 7.75 33.56 11.55
N ASP A 225 7.53 34.83 11.91
CA ASP A 225 8.48 35.70 12.59
C ASP A 225 9.09 35.03 13.82
N ARG A 226 10.40 35.23 13.97
CA ARG A 226 11.17 34.74 15.12
C ARG A 226 10.70 35.36 16.43
N HIS A 227 10.33 34.51 17.38
CA HIS A 227 9.92 34.89 18.73
C HIS A 227 10.76 34.16 19.79
N LEU A 228 10.71 34.67 21.02
CA LEU A 228 11.39 34.09 22.18
C LEU A 228 10.40 33.17 22.89
N GLU A 229 10.71 31.88 22.97
CA GLU A 229 9.82 30.88 23.59
C GLU A 229 10.20 30.62 25.06
N ASP A 230 11.50 30.60 25.37
CA ASP A 230 12.01 30.49 26.75
C ASP A 230 13.13 31.51 27.02
N GLU A 231 12.85 32.48 27.91
CA GLU A 231 13.80 33.52 28.34
C GLU A 231 14.94 32.98 29.22
N LEU A 232 14.72 31.90 29.96
CA LEU A 232 15.70 31.32 30.91
C LEU A 232 16.76 30.50 30.17
N HIS A 233 16.35 29.80 29.12
CA HIS A 233 17.23 28.98 28.28
C HIS A 233 17.66 29.68 26.98
N ASN A 234 17.17 30.90 26.72
CA ASN A 234 17.40 31.68 25.50
C ASN A 234 17.01 30.89 24.23
N ILE A 235 15.90 30.16 24.29
CA ILE A 235 15.38 29.36 23.18
C ILE A 235 14.47 30.25 22.32
N TRP A 236 14.90 30.45 21.08
CA TRP A 236 14.15 31.19 20.06
C TRP A 236 13.48 30.22 19.11
N SER A 237 12.18 30.41 18.90
CA SER A 237 11.37 29.72 17.89
C SER A 237 11.21 30.62 16.66
N PHE A 238 11.27 30.03 15.48
CA PHE A 238 10.96 30.68 14.19
C PHE A 238 10.47 29.60 13.22
N GLY A 239 9.74 29.98 12.16
CA GLY A 239 9.02 28.94 11.42
C GLY A 239 8.61 29.22 9.98
N VAL A 240 8.01 28.19 9.40
CA VAL A 240 7.42 28.17 8.06
C VAL A 240 5.97 27.73 8.18
N GLU A 241 5.05 28.59 7.77
CA GLU A 241 3.64 28.23 7.59
C GLU A 241 3.44 27.65 6.19
N VAL A 242 3.00 26.39 6.11
CA VAL A 242 2.65 25.70 4.87
C VAL A 242 1.14 25.79 4.69
N ILE A 243 0.69 26.42 3.60
CA ILE A 243 -0.73 26.72 3.36
C ILE A 243 -1.30 25.81 2.26
N PHE A 244 -2.47 25.23 2.53
CA PHE A 244 -3.11 24.16 1.77
C PHE A 244 -4.39 24.59 1.05
N ASP A 245 -4.98 23.66 0.28
CA ASP A 245 -6.22 23.88 -0.46
C ASP A 245 -7.48 24.01 0.42
N ARG A 246 -7.44 23.41 1.61
CA ARG A 246 -8.56 23.24 2.56
C ARG A 246 -8.02 23.02 3.99
N PRO A 247 -8.86 23.04 5.04
CA PRO A 247 -8.46 22.68 6.39
C PRO A 247 -7.75 21.33 6.48
N VAL A 248 -6.74 21.23 7.35
CA VAL A 248 -5.95 20.01 7.53
C VAL A 248 -6.52 19.21 8.69
N GLU A 249 -6.95 17.99 8.42
CA GLU A 249 -7.60 17.10 9.40
C GLU A 249 -6.63 16.05 9.98
N LEU A 250 -5.33 16.19 9.68
CA LEU A 250 -4.25 15.38 10.25
C LEU A 250 -3.86 15.93 11.63
N LEU A 251 -3.49 15.04 12.54
CA LEU A 251 -2.94 15.42 13.86
C LEU A 251 -1.45 15.73 13.74
N SER A 252 -0.92 16.63 14.60
CA SER A 252 0.53 16.95 14.67
C SER A 252 1.42 15.70 14.79
N GLU A 253 0.98 14.69 15.54
CA GLU A 253 1.72 13.43 15.69
C GLU A 253 1.82 12.58 14.42
N GLN A 254 0.99 12.85 13.39
CA GLN A 254 1.00 12.15 12.11
C GLN A 254 2.02 12.74 11.11
N PHE A 255 2.69 13.84 11.43
CA PHE A 255 3.78 14.39 10.60
C PHE A 255 5.12 13.77 11.00
N GLY A 256 5.95 13.40 10.02
CA GLY A 256 7.29 12.86 10.23
C GLY A 256 8.37 13.93 10.05
N TYR A 257 9.60 13.64 10.48
CA TYR A 257 10.77 14.44 10.07
C TYR A 257 12.02 13.56 9.94
N GLN A 258 12.95 13.99 9.09
CA GLN A 258 14.23 13.31 8.88
C GLN A 258 15.36 14.34 8.73
N ILE A 259 16.53 14.06 9.32
CA ILE A 259 17.75 14.86 9.11
C ILE A 259 18.65 14.10 8.12
N VAL A 260 19.05 14.75 7.03
CA VAL A 260 19.70 14.09 5.87
C VAL A 260 21.04 14.73 5.51
N GLU A 261 22.03 13.87 5.26
CA GLU A 261 23.43 14.21 4.99
C GLU A 261 23.80 14.08 3.47
N GLN A 262 23.89 15.20 2.72
CA GLN A 262 24.33 15.24 1.30
C GLN A 262 25.53 16.22 1.10
N ASN A 263 26.80 15.85 0.96
CA ASN A 263 27.28 14.99 -0.13
C ASN A 263 27.32 15.78 -1.46
N LEU A 264 27.44 17.11 -1.39
CA LEU A 264 27.16 18.08 -2.45
C LEU A 264 28.29 19.11 -2.64
N ARG A 265 28.21 19.85 -3.74
CA ARG A 265 29.11 20.97 -4.06
C ARG A 265 28.46 22.27 -3.57
N ASP A 266 29.16 22.97 -2.68
CA ASP A 266 28.87 24.32 -2.25
C ASP A 266 28.72 25.23 -3.49
N PRO A 267 27.56 25.87 -3.71
CA PRO A 267 27.29 26.63 -4.92
C PRO A 267 28.05 27.95 -4.99
N GLU A 268 28.51 28.50 -3.84
CA GLU A 268 29.25 29.75 -3.78
C GLU A 268 30.77 29.51 -3.86
N THR A 269 31.30 28.58 -3.06
CA THR A 269 32.75 28.33 -3.01
C THR A 269 33.22 27.26 -4.01
N GLY A 270 32.30 26.52 -4.63
CA GLY A 270 32.61 25.48 -5.61
C GLY A 270 33.34 24.25 -5.03
N LYS A 271 33.49 24.15 -3.71
CA LYS A 271 34.11 23.01 -3.00
C LYS A 271 33.04 21.99 -2.58
N ARG A 272 33.40 20.71 -2.38
CA ARG A 272 32.45 19.76 -1.78
C ARG A 272 32.41 19.92 -0.26
N ARG A 273 31.20 19.97 0.30
CA ARG A 273 30.93 20.23 1.72
C ARG A 273 29.73 19.41 2.21
N ASN A 274 29.60 19.32 3.53
CA ASN A 274 28.49 18.64 4.18
C ASN A 274 27.31 19.60 4.45
N GLN A 275 26.40 19.78 3.48
CA GLN A 275 25.12 20.48 3.66
C GLN A 275 24.09 19.55 4.32
N PHE A 276 23.59 19.89 5.50
CA PHE A 276 22.55 19.10 6.17
C PHE A 276 21.16 19.62 5.77
N PHE A 277 20.17 18.73 5.76
CA PHE A 277 18.79 19.10 5.47
C PHE A 277 17.85 18.54 6.53
N VAL A 278 16.93 19.35 7.02
CA VAL A 278 15.72 18.86 7.71
C VAL A 278 14.63 18.72 6.65
N ASN A 279 14.09 17.51 6.54
CA ASN A 279 12.92 17.19 5.74
C ASN A 279 11.75 16.98 6.70
N VAL A 280 10.76 17.88 6.75
CA VAL A 280 9.50 17.63 7.46
C VAL A 280 8.50 17.04 6.48
N ILE A 281 7.89 15.92 6.85
CA ILE A 281 7.14 15.03 5.96
C ILE A 281 5.64 15.25 6.11
N PHE A 282 5.02 15.66 5.00
CA PHE A 282 3.59 15.84 4.84
C PHE A 282 2.99 14.58 4.16
N PRO A 283 2.32 13.70 4.91
CA PRO A 283 1.60 12.56 4.33
C PRO A 283 0.35 13.03 3.58
N ASN A 284 -0.19 12.16 2.72
CA ASN A 284 -1.43 12.43 1.96
C ASN A 284 -1.43 13.82 1.29
N THR A 285 -0.31 14.22 0.69
CA THR A 285 -0.08 15.59 0.21
C THR A 285 0.56 15.58 -1.18
N ILE A 286 0.22 16.56 -2.03
CA ILE A 286 0.74 16.71 -3.40
C ILE A 286 1.18 18.14 -3.73
N LYS A 287 2.20 18.25 -4.59
CA LYS A 287 2.72 19.50 -5.17
C LYS A 287 2.42 19.54 -6.67
N ASN A 288 1.26 20.11 -7.05
CA ASN A 288 0.80 20.19 -8.45
C ASN A 288 1.23 21.46 -9.20
N ARG A 289 1.95 22.37 -8.54
CA ARG A 289 2.43 23.65 -9.08
C ARG A 289 3.76 24.00 -8.42
N ASP A 290 4.55 24.87 -9.04
CA ASP A 290 5.69 25.46 -8.36
C ASP A 290 5.22 26.40 -7.26
N VAL A 291 5.63 26.07 -6.04
CA VAL A 291 5.44 26.86 -4.83
C VAL A 291 6.77 27.58 -4.57
N PRO A 292 6.82 28.93 -4.54
CA PRO A 292 8.04 29.67 -4.23
C PRO A 292 8.60 29.29 -2.85
N GLY A 293 9.92 29.12 -2.79
CA GLY A 293 10.66 28.83 -1.56
C GLY A 293 11.53 30.00 -1.09
N PHE A 294 11.96 29.96 0.17
CA PHE A 294 12.83 30.99 0.75
C PHE A 294 14.30 30.66 0.46
N ARG A 295 15.08 31.66 0.04
CA ARG A 295 16.53 31.48 -0.19
C ARG A 295 17.29 31.34 1.13
N ASN A 296 16.96 32.21 2.09
CA ASN A 296 17.38 32.18 3.49
C ASN A 296 16.17 32.58 4.36
N LEU A 297 16.10 32.04 5.57
CA LEU A 297 15.10 32.33 6.60
C LEU A 297 15.75 32.00 7.97
N ASP A 298 16.13 33.02 8.75
CA ASP A 298 17.00 32.89 9.94
C ASP A 298 18.19 31.93 9.70
N TYR A 299 18.20 30.73 10.30
CA TYR A 299 19.27 29.73 10.21
C TYR A 299 19.04 28.67 9.11
N LEU A 300 17.97 28.81 8.33
CA LEU A 300 17.62 27.95 7.20
C LEU A 300 18.06 28.59 5.89
N SER A 301 18.63 27.80 4.98
CA SER A 301 18.83 28.16 3.58
C SER A 301 18.07 27.19 2.67
N TYR A 302 17.76 27.62 1.44
CA TYR A 302 17.11 26.78 0.42
C TYR A 302 15.88 26.03 0.96
N VAL A 303 14.93 26.78 1.53
CA VAL A 303 13.67 26.24 2.05
C VAL A 303 12.72 26.01 0.87
N GLU A 304 12.48 24.75 0.52
CA GLU A 304 11.67 24.35 -0.64
C GLU A 304 10.67 23.24 -0.31
N ILE A 305 9.50 23.28 -0.94
CA ILE A 305 8.54 22.18 -0.96
C ILE A 305 8.90 21.24 -2.12
N VAL A 306 9.20 19.98 -1.82
CA VAL A 306 9.59 18.95 -2.79
C VAL A 306 8.68 17.72 -2.69
N THR A 307 8.40 17.09 -3.82
CA THR A 307 7.66 15.82 -3.86
C THR A 307 8.59 14.68 -3.41
N ASP A 308 8.09 13.77 -2.58
CA ASP A 308 8.81 12.53 -2.29
C ASP A 308 8.76 11.62 -3.55
N VAL A 309 9.92 11.12 -3.97
CA VAL A 309 10.06 10.30 -5.18
C VAL A 309 9.96 8.81 -4.87
N GLU A 310 10.17 8.43 -3.60
CA GLU A 310 10.12 7.07 -3.10
C GLU A 310 8.71 6.71 -2.58
N HIS A 311 7.95 7.70 -2.09
CA HIS A 311 6.68 7.49 -1.37
C HIS A 311 5.49 8.18 -2.05
N GLN A 312 4.42 7.42 -2.32
CA GLN A 312 3.22 7.91 -3.01
C GLN A 312 2.44 8.94 -2.18
N MET A 313 1.97 10.01 -2.83
CA MET A 313 1.20 11.12 -2.22
C MET A 313 1.84 11.67 -0.93
N ARG A 314 3.16 11.87 -0.98
CA ARG A 314 3.96 12.43 0.11
C ARG A 314 4.81 13.60 -0.40
N VAL A 315 4.91 14.62 0.41
CA VAL A 315 5.63 15.87 0.13
C VAL A 315 6.51 16.19 1.34
N MET A 316 7.64 16.84 1.11
CA MET A 316 8.54 17.29 2.16
C MET A 316 8.73 18.80 2.09
N LEU A 317 8.66 19.49 3.23
CA LEU A 317 9.37 20.75 3.38
C LEU A 317 10.83 20.40 3.64
N ARG A 318 11.69 20.71 2.67
CA ARG A 318 13.13 20.55 2.76
C ARG A 318 13.74 21.91 3.06
N ALA A 319 14.44 22.02 4.17
CA ALA A 319 15.27 23.19 4.50
C ALA A 319 16.72 22.74 4.66
N GLN A 320 17.68 23.43 4.02
CA GLN A 320 19.08 23.27 4.37
C GLN A 320 19.28 23.90 5.75
N VAL A 321 19.77 23.12 6.70
CA VAL A 321 20.01 23.58 8.07
C VAL A 321 21.50 23.74 8.30
N ASN A 322 21.85 24.71 9.13
CA ASN A 322 23.08 24.62 9.89
C ASN A 322 22.78 23.86 11.19
N PRO A 323 23.16 22.57 11.35
CA PRO A 323 22.95 21.83 12.61
C PRO A 323 23.90 22.29 13.73
N GLU A 324 24.70 23.32 13.47
CA GLU A 324 25.20 24.19 14.55
C GLU A 324 24.02 24.81 15.25
N ALA A 325 23.13 25.48 14.53
CA ALA A 325 22.06 26.29 15.08
C ALA A 325 20.71 25.55 15.14
N LEU A 326 20.68 24.25 15.47
CA LEU A 326 19.44 23.51 15.76
C LEU A 326 19.66 22.41 16.82
N GLU A 327 19.20 22.65 18.06
CA GLU A 327 19.30 21.65 19.16
C GLU A 327 18.05 20.78 19.29
N LEU A 328 16.86 21.31 18.97
CA LEU A 328 15.58 20.60 19.11
C LEU A 328 15.05 20.14 17.74
N PRO A 329 14.34 19.00 17.69
CA PRO A 329 13.64 18.57 16.47
C PRO A 329 12.55 19.57 16.07
N PRO A 330 12.18 19.64 14.78
CA PRO A 330 11.12 20.54 14.32
C PRO A 330 9.78 20.16 14.95
N PHE A 331 9.11 21.15 15.56
CA PHE A 331 7.75 20.97 16.10
C PHE A 331 6.72 21.33 15.01
N VAL A 332 5.61 20.58 14.96
CA VAL A 332 4.57 20.75 13.93
C VAL A 332 3.25 21.09 14.58
N GLU A 333 2.74 22.28 14.29
CA GLU A 333 1.47 22.79 14.77
C GLU A 333 0.43 22.77 13.64
N VAL A 334 -0.65 22.03 13.81
CA VAL A 334 -1.79 22.05 12.87
C VAL A 334 -2.79 23.08 13.37
N THR A 335 -3.08 24.09 12.55
CA THR A 335 -4.01 25.16 12.92
C THR A 335 -5.45 24.79 12.54
N ASP A 336 -6.45 25.44 13.16
CA ASP A 336 -7.88 25.35 12.78
C ASP A 336 -8.18 25.90 11.35
N ARG A 337 -7.15 26.32 10.60
CA ARG A 337 -7.25 26.89 9.26
C ARG A 337 -6.79 25.87 8.21
N ASN A 338 -6.55 26.34 6.99
CA ASN A 338 -5.92 25.58 5.92
C ASN A 338 -4.38 25.64 5.98
N SER A 339 -3.77 25.64 7.18
CA SER A 339 -2.31 25.76 7.31
C SER A 339 -1.72 24.98 8.48
N VAL A 340 -0.45 24.58 8.30
CA VAL A 340 0.38 23.87 9.28
C VAL A 340 1.67 24.66 9.46
N ILE A 341 2.02 24.99 10.70
CA ILE A 341 3.24 25.71 11.03
C ILE A 341 4.32 24.71 11.48
N ILE A 342 5.54 24.89 10.96
CA ILE A 342 6.72 24.16 11.42
C ILE A 342 7.62 25.15 12.16
N HIS A 343 7.90 24.85 13.43
CA HIS A 343 8.77 25.64 14.31
C HIS A 343 10.15 24.99 14.44
N PHE A 344 11.21 25.81 14.47
CA PHE A 344 12.62 25.44 14.56
C PHE A 344 13.32 26.23 15.70
N PHE A 345 14.34 25.65 16.36
CA PHE A 345 14.93 26.18 17.61
C PHE A 345 16.47 26.06 17.67
N SER A 346 17.22 27.10 18.08
CA SER A 346 18.66 27.25 17.72
C SER A 346 19.70 27.58 18.83
N VAL A 347 20.76 26.75 18.98
CA VAL A 347 22.05 27.05 19.70
C VAL A 347 23.22 26.18 19.12
N THR A 348 24.44 26.73 18.93
CA THR A 348 25.71 26.25 18.25
C THR A 348 26.47 25.03 18.85
N ASP A 349 27.34 24.21 18.20
CA ASP A 349 28.20 24.29 16.97
C ASP A 349 28.61 22.87 16.37
N GLN A 350 29.39 22.77 15.25
CA GLN A 350 29.52 21.54 14.39
C GLN A 350 30.93 20.89 14.23
N SER A 351 30.98 19.64 13.69
CA SER A 351 31.73 19.35 12.41
C SER A 351 31.66 17.89 11.81
N ILE A 352 30.94 17.74 10.67
CA ILE A 352 31.32 17.09 9.37
C ILE A 352 32.00 15.67 9.29
N ALA A 353 31.38 14.70 8.58
CA ALA A 353 31.99 13.77 7.55
C ALA A 353 30.95 12.82 6.85
N ARG A 354 31.13 12.31 5.59
CA ARG A 354 30.08 11.63 4.77
C ARG A 354 30.43 10.39 3.89
N ARG A 355 29.37 9.64 3.48
CA ARG A 355 29.28 8.45 2.57
C ARG A 355 29.38 8.75 1.03
N LYS A 356 29.46 7.70 0.18
CA LYS A 356 28.64 7.51 -1.08
C LYS A 356 28.84 6.12 -1.80
N ASP A 357 28.18 5.82 -2.94
CA ASP A 357 27.01 4.90 -3.13
C ASP A 357 27.01 4.29 -4.60
N PHE A 358 25.89 3.73 -5.13
CA PHE A 358 25.51 3.41 -6.59
C PHE A 358 25.90 2.04 -7.25
N MET A 359 25.20 1.39 -8.24
CA MET A 359 23.76 1.32 -8.75
C MET A 359 23.53 0.30 -9.95
N GLN A 360 22.26 -0.12 -10.23
CA GLN A 360 21.62 -0.56 -11.56
C GLN A 360 22.00 -1.91 -12.28
N SER A 361 21.22 -2.60 -13.19
CA SER A 361 19.81 -2.51 -13.74
C SER A 361 19.26 -3.71 -14.62
N ARG A 362 17.93 -4.05 -14.51
CA ARG A 362 16.84 -4.42 -15.53
C ARG A 362 16.76 -5.67 -16.50
N SER A 363 15.55 -6.31 -16.50
CA SER A 363 14.67 -6.83 -17.64
C SER A 363 14.93 -8.19 -18.39
N PRO A 364 13.95 -8.83 -19.15
CA PRO A 364 12.45 -8.93 -19.09
C PRO A 364 11.74 -10.31 -19.52
N MET A 365 10.38 -10.40 -19.45
CA MET A 365 9.40 -11.37 -20.10
C MET A 365 9.27 -12.84 -19.56
N THR A 366 8.17 -13.64 -19.69
CA THR A 366 6.98 -13.73 -20.61
C THR A 366 5.70 -14.36 -19.93
N MET A 367 4.53 -14.52 -20.61
CA MET A 367 3.21 -14.96 -20.01
C MET A 367 2.62 -16.33 -20.46
N ALA A 368 1.76 -16.95 -19.62
CA ALA A 368 0.63 -17.87 -19.94
C ALA A 368 -0.35 -18.01 -18.73
N GLY A 369 -1.62 -18.47 -18.81
CA GLY A 369 -2.41 -18.86 -20.00
C GLY A 369 -3.87 -19.44 -19.86
N SER A 370 -4.65 -19.22 -18.78
CA SER A 370 -6.12 -19.53 -18.64
C SER A 370 -6.63 -21.00 -18.59
N LEU A 371 -7.43 -21.35 -17.57
CA LEU A 371 -8.39 -22.49 -17.59
C LEU A 371 -9.68 -22.18 -16.77
N ILE A 372 -10.85 -22.54 -17.33
CA ILE A 372 -12.14 -22.72 -16.62
C ILE A 372 -12.77 -24.00 -17.19
N SER A 373 -13.28 -24.89 -16.33
CA SER A 373 -14.03 -26.09 -16.76
C SER A 373 -15.54 -25.81 -16.72
N PRO A 374 -16.33 -26.33 -17.68
CA PRO A 374 -17.78 -26.42 -17.52
C PRO A 374 -18.18 -27.54 -16.54
N ASP A 375 -19.48 -27.58 -16.24
CA ASP A 375 -20.24 -28.68 -15.63
C ASP A 375 -19.88 -29.09 -14.19
N GLY A 376 -20.38 -28.30 -13.24
CA GLY A 376 -20.52 -28.65 -11.82
C GLY A 376 -21.89 -28.20 -11.26
N PRO A 377 -22.29 -28.65 -10.05
CA PRO A 377 -23.50 -28.16 -9.40
C PRO A 377 -23.32 -26.68 -8.99
N GLN A 378 -24.29 -25.82 -9.34
CA GLN A 378 -24.18 -24.37 -9.18
C GLN A 378 -23.93 -23.97 -7.71
N SER A 379 -22.71 -23.51 -7.45
CA SER A 379 -22.27 -22.99 -6.15
C SER A 379 -22.98 -21.67 -5.79
N PRO A 380 -22.99 -21.26 -4.51
CA PRO A 380 -23.49 -19.95 -4.09
C PRO A 380 -22.82 -18.77 -4.81
N PHE A 381 -21.54 -18.93 -5.19
CA PHE A 381 -20.84 -18.00 -6.08
C PHE A 381 -21.49 -17.93 -7.46
N GLU A 382 -21.67 -19.06 -8.13
CA GLU A 382 -22.18 -19.14 -9.51
C GLU A 382 -23.61 -18.62 -9.62
N LEU A 383 -24.47 -18.84 -8.62
CA LEU A 383 -25.84 -18.34 -8.62
C LEU A 383 -25.91 -16.81 -8.66
N GLU A 384 -25.21 -16.10 -7.77
CA GLU A 384 -25.18 -14.63 -7.77
C GLU A 384 -24.34 -14.06 -8.95
N TYR A 385 -23.31 -14.78 -9.40
CA TYR A 385 -22.50 -14.37 -10.55
C TYR A 385 -23.25 -14.52 -11.89
N LEU A 386 -23.99 -15.60 -12.12
CA LEU A 386 -24.81 -15.78 -13.32
C LEU A 386 -25.94 -14.75 -13.37
N LYS A 387 -26.57 -14.46 -12.23
CA LYS A 387 -27.54 -13.38 -12.03
C LYS A 387 -26.94 -12.00 -12.38
N ALA A 388 -25.71 -11.71 -11.96
CA ALA A 388 -25.01 -10.50 -12.40
C ALA A 388 -24.79 -10.46 -13.92
N VAL A 389 -24.34 -11.56 -14.52
CA VAL A 389 -24.14 -11.67 -15.98
C VAL A 389 -25.45 -11.51 -16.75
N GLU A 390 -26.57 -12.00 -16.22
CA GLU A 390 -27.91 -11.77 -16.80
C GLU A 390 -28.34 -10.30 -16.70
N LEU A 391 -28.15 -9.65 -15.55
CA LEU A 391 -28.42 -8.22 -15.38
C LEU A 391 -27.55 -7.34 -16.31
N ILE A 392 -26.28 -7.70 -16.53
CA ILE A 392 -25.41 -7.03 -17.52
C ILE A 392 -25.98 -7.20 -18.94
N ARG A 393 -26.39 -8.42 -19.31
CA ARG A 393 -26.95 -8.73 -20.63
C ARG A 393 -28.31 -8.06 -20.87
N SER A 394 -29.14 -7.89 -19.84
CA SER A 394 -30.43 -7.20 -19.97
C SER A 394 -30.23 -5.69 -20.05
N ALA A 395 -29.39 -5.09 -19.19
CA ALA A 395 -29.00 -3.67 -19.27
C ALA A 395 -28.42 -3.30 -20.65
N GLN A 396 -27.56 -4.14 -21.22
CA GLN A 396 -27.02 -3.93 -22.58
C GLN A 396 -28.12 -3.78 -23.64
N ARG A 397 -29.25 -4.51 -23.49
CA ARG A 397 -30.40 -4.52 -24.42
C ARG A 397 -31.44 -3.42 -24.13
N GLN A 398 -31.38 -2.76 -22.97
CA GLN A 398 -32.32 -1.69 -22.62
C GLN A 398 -32.01 -0.41 -23.42
N PRO A 399 -33.04 0.22 -24.04
CA PRO A 399 -32.92 1.52 -24.73
C PRO A 399 -33.05 2.71 -23.75
N ASP A 400 -33.80 2.53 -22.66
CA ASP A 400 -33.96 3.52 -21.61
C ASP A 400 -32.65 3.62 -20.79
N THR A 401 -32.14 4.84 -20.60
CA THR A 401 -30.84 5.06 -19.92
C THR A 401 -30.97 5.00 -18.39
N HIS A 402 -32.14 5.34 -17.85
CA HIS A 402 -32.41 5.33 -16.42
C HIS A 402 -32.52 3.90 -15.90
N LEU A 403 -33.39 3.08 -16.51
CA LEU A 403 -33.53 1.65 -16.19
C LEU A 403 -32.20 0.91 -16.36
N LYS A 404 -31.38 1.32 -17.34
CA LYS A 404 -30.06 0.74 -17.62
C LYS A 404 -29.03 1.05 -16.55
N VAL A 405 -29.05 2.26 -15.99
CA VAL A 405 -28.25 2.63 -14.81
C VAL A 405 -28.68 1.76 -13.60
N GLU A 406 -29.98 1.65 -13.32
CA GLU A 406 -30.47 0.83 -12.19
C GLU A 406 -30.12 -0.65 -12.34
N THR A 407 -30.29 -1.21 -13.55
CA THR A 407 -29.99 -2.63 -13.83
C THR A 407 -28.49 -2.92 -13.66
N TYR A 408 -27.60 -2.00 -14.04
CA TYR A 408 -26.16 -2.13 -13.78
C TYR A 408 -25.79 -1.94 -12.30
N LEU A 409 -26.50 -1.10 -11.53
CA LEU A 409 -26.30 -0.99 -10.08
C LEU A 409 -26.68 -2.31 -9.38
N GLY A 410 -27.81 -2.92 -9.78
CA GLY A 410 -28.18 -4.26 -9.31
C GLY A 410 -27.17 -5.35 -9.71
N ALA A 411 -26.57 -5.25 -10.90
CA ALA A 411 -25.49 -6.15 -11.32
C ALA A 411 -24.24 -6.01 -10.43
N ILE A 412 -23.88 -4.79 -10.01
CA ILE A 412 -22.77 -4.56 -9.05
C ILE A 412 -23.08 -5.15 -7.68
N GLU A 413 -24.32 -5.08 -7.20
CA GLU A 413 -24.70 -5.71 -5.94
C GLU A 413 -24.59 -7.25 -6.02
N ALA A 414 -25.02 -7.86 -7.13
CA ALA A 414 -24.86 -9.28 -7.39
C ALA A 414 -23.39 -9.70 -7.52
N LEU A 415 -22.54 -8.89 -8.17
CA LEU A 415 -21.07 -9.10 -8.20
C LEU A 415 -20.41 -8.95 -6.83
N ARG A 416 -20.92 -8.07 -5.96
CA ARG A 416 -20.48 -8.00 -4.57
C ARG A 416 -20.88 -9.26 -3.81
N LYS A 417 -22.12 -9.73 -3.96
CA LYS A 417 -22.63 -10.94 -3.31
C LYS A 417 -21.85 -12.19 -3.73
N SER A 418 -21.62 -12.40 -5.02
CA SER A 418 -20.77 -13.50 -5.49
C SER A 418 -19.33 -13.37 -4.97
N SER A 419 -18.71 -12.19 -5.01
CA SER A 419 -17.36 -11.98 -4.45
C SER A 419 -17.22 -12.38 -2.97
N MET A 420 -18.29 -12.25 -2.17
CA MET A 420 -18.32 -12.67 -0.75
C MET A 420 -18.53 -14.19 -0.56
N GLN A 421 -19.17 -14.84 -1.54
CA GLN A 421 -19.51 -16.28 -1.56
C GLN A 421 -18.47 -17.13 -2.32
N ALA A 422 -17.43 -16.52 -2.87
CA ALA A 422 -16.39 -17.20 -3.61
C ALA A 422 -15.52 -18.08 -2.70
N GLU A 423 -15.06 -19.19 -3.26
CA GLU A 423 -14.29 -20.23 -2.57
C GLU A 423 -12.81 -20.24 -2.97
N ASN A 424 -12.45 -19.57 -4.08
CA ASN A 424 -11.10 -19.54 -4.63
C ASN A 424 -10.74 -18.20 -5.32
N ASP A 425 -9.44 -17.98 -5.49
CA ASP A 425 -8.88 -16.74 -6.05
C ASP A 425 -9.37 -16.44 -7.48
N ALA A 426 -9.63 -17.46 -8.30
CA ALA A 426 -10.09 -17.29 -9.67
C ALA A 426 -11.52 -16.75 -9.75
N GLN A 427 -12.43 -17.30 -8.95
CA GLN A 427 -13.82 -16.81 -8.80
C GLN A 427 -13.84 -15.34 -8.36
N ILE A 428 -13.04 -14.98 -7.35
CA ILE A 428 -12.95 -13.60 -6.85
C ILE A 428 -12.39 -12.68 -7.94
N THR A 429 -11.26 -13.05 -8.54
CA THR A 429 -10.64 -12.25 -9.61
C THR A 429 -11.62 -12.02 -10.78
N GLN A 430 -12.41 -13.02 -11.14
CA GLN A 430 -13.43 -12.90 -12.20
C GLN A 430 -14.56 -11.93 -11.82
N ALA A 431 -15.12 -12.03 -10.62
CA ALA A 431 -16.18 -11.15 -10.15
C ALA A 431 -15.70 -9.70 -9.95
N LEU A 432 -14.52 -9.49 -9.36
CA LEU A 432 -13.90 -8.18 -9.19
C LEU A 432 -13.62 -7.51 -10.55
N LYS A 433 -13.10 -8.25 -11.54
CA LYS A 433 -12.87 -7.72 -12.91
C LYS A 433 -14.14 -7.21 -13.56
N GLN A 434 -15.24 -7.96 -13.52
CA GLN A 434 -16.51 -7.50 -14.11
C GLN A 434 -17.07 -6.29 -13.36
N ARG A 435 -16.96 -6.28 -12.02
CA ARG A 435 -17.38 -5.14 -11.18
C ARG A 435 -16.61 -3.89 -11.58
N ASP A 436 -15.30 -3.99 -11.72
CA ASP A 436 -14.42 -2.86 -12.05
C ASP A 436 -14.70 -2.27 -13.44
N VAL A 437 -15.06 -3.10 -14.42
CA VAL A 437 -15.51 -2.64 -15.74
C VAL A 437 -16.79 -1.81 -15.64
N LEU A 438 -17.79 -2.26 -14.86
CA LEU A 438 -19.02 -1.49 -14.64
C LEU A 438 -18.75 -0.19 -13.86
N LEU A 439 -17.95 -0.26 -12.79
CA LEU A 439 -17.57 0.91 -11.97
C LEU A 439 -16.84 1.99 -12.78
N LYS A 440 -16.08 1.61 -13.82
CA LYS A 440 -15.40 2.56 -14.71
C LYS A 440 -16.36 3.31 -15.64
N VAL A 441 -17.45 2.68 -16.09
CA VAL A 441 -18.39 3.24 -17.10
C VAL A 441 -19.57 3.97 -16.45
N LEU A 442 -20.03 3.51 -15.29
CA LEU A 442 -21.22 4.05 -14.64
C LEU A 442 -21.19 5.55 -14.28
N PRO A 443 -20.08 6.16 -13.82
CA PRO A 443 -20.08 7.58 -13.46
C PRO A 443 -20.51 8.49 -14.61
N GLU A 444 -20.05 8.20 -15.83
CA GLU A 444 -20.41 8.96 -17.04
C GLU A 444 -21.87 8.70 -17.46
N MET A 445 -22.34 7.45 -17.38
CA MET A 445 -23.75 7.12 -17.63
C MET A 445 -24.68 7.82 -16.63
N ILE A 446 -24.32 7.90 -15.36
CA ILE A 446 -25.10 8.56 -14.30
C ILE A 446 -25.12 10.08 -14.49
N ILE A 447 -23.99 10.70 -14.87
CA ILE A 447 -23.93 12.12 -15.25
C ILE A 447 -24.91 12.40 -16.39
N SER A 448 -24.83 11.61 -17.48
CA SER A 448 -25.68 11.76 -18.67
C SER A 448 -27.17 11.55 -18.34
N ASN A 449 -27.50 10.49 -17.58
CA ASN A 449 -28.86 10.21 -17.13
C ASN A 449 -29.42 11.39 -16.32
N SER A 450 -28.66 11.87 -15.33
CA SER A 450 -29.07 12.98 -14.46
C SER A 450 -29.26 14.29 -15.25
N GLN A 451 -28.37 14.59 -16.19
CA GLN A 451 -28.49 15.75 -17.08
C GLN A 451 -29.75 15.66 -17.93
N MET A 452 -30.01 14.52 -18.59
CA MET A 452 -31.20 14.32 -19.40
C MET A 452 -32.49 14.39 -18.58
N SER A 453 -32.53 13.78 -17.38
CA SER A 453 -33.69 13.86 -16.49
C SER A 453 -33.98 15.29 -16.03
N ILE A 454 -32.96 16.05 -15.61
CA ILE A 454 -33.11 17.45 -15.19
C ILE A 454 -33.57 18.33 -16.36
N LEU A 455 -32.97 18.18 -17.55
CA LEU A 455 -33.35 18.92 -18.74
C LEU A 455 -34.78 18.61 -19.20
N ALA A 456 -35.20 17.35 -19.15
CA ALA A 456 -36.58 16.95 -19.51
C ALA A 456 -37.62 17.57 -18.56
N LEU A 457 -37.34 17.60 -17.25
CA LEU A 457 -38.22 18.21 -16.25
C LEU A 457 -38.27 19.75 -16.37
N GLN A 458 -37.13 20.39 -16.67
CA GLN A 458 -37.09 21.82 -17.00
C GLN A 458 -37.91 22.14 -18.27
N GLN A 459 -37.85 21.28 -19.29
CA GLN A 459 -38.61 21.46 -20.54
C GLN A 459 -40.11 21.17 -20.39
N SER A 460 -40.51 20.24 -19.50
CA SER A 460 -41.93 19.99 -19.21
C SER A 460 -42.56 20.99 -18.25
N GLY A 461 -41.76 21.89 -17.64
CA GLY A 461 -42.21 22.84 -16.63
C GLY A 461 -42.59 22.19 -15.29
N GLN A 462 -42.22 20.92 -15.07
CA GLN A 462 -42.55 20.16 -13.88
C GLN A 462 -41.41 20.24 -12.85
N GLN A 463 -41.76 20.41 -11.58
CA GLN A 463 -40.78 20.29 -10.50
C GLN A 463 -40.35 18.82 -10.32
N VAL A 464 -39.10 18.61 -9.94
CA VAL A 464 -38.56 17.28 -9.61
C VAL A 464 -39.33 16.75 -8.40
N THR A 465 -39.93 15.56 -8.51
CA THR A 465 -40.56 14.88 -7.36
C THR A 465 -39.49 14.51 -6.33
N GLU A 466 -39.82 14.52 -5.04
CA GLU A 466 -38.85 14.18 -3.97
C GLU A 466 -38.28 12.76 -4.13
N GLU A 467 -39.05 11.84 -4.72
CA GLU A 467 -38.62 10.47 -5.02
C GLU A 467 -37.55 10.45 -6.12
N ASN A 468 -37.81 11.09 -7.27
CA ASN A 468 -36.84 11.23 -8.35
C ASN A 468 -35.59 12.01 -7.91
N ARG A 469 -35.76 13.06 -7.09
CA ARG A 469 -34.64 13.83 -6.50
C ARG A 469 -33.75 12.91 -5.66
N LYS A 470 -34.32 12.14 -4.74
CA LYS A 470 -33.56 11.20 -3.87
C LYS A 470 -32.88 10.11 -4.68
N GLN A 471 -33.56 9.54 -5.68
CA GLN A 471 -33.01 8.52 -6.58
C GLN A 471 -31.79 9.07 -7.37
N LEU A 472 -31.91 10.25 -7.98
CA LEU A 472 -30.81 10.91 -8.67
C LEU A 472 -29.66 11.30 -7.72
N GLN A 473 -29.96 11.81 -6.52
CA GLN A 473 -28.95 12.10 -5.49
C GLN A 473 -28.21 10.82 -5.06
N LEU A 474 -28.89 9.68 -4.93
CA LEU A 474 -28.26 8.39 -4.60
C LEU A 474 -27.35 7.91 -5.74
N GLN A 475 -27.82 7.95 -6.99
CA GLN A 475 -27.02 7.60 -8.17
C GLN A 475 -25.77 8.51 -8.28
N LEU A 476 -25.93 9.83 -8.13
CA LEU A 476 -24.82 10.79 -8.17
C LEU A 476 -23.84 10.61 -7.01
N ASN A 477 -24.31 10.29 -5.79
CA ASN A 477 -23.44 9.97 -4.66
C ASN A 477 -22.65 8.66 -4.87
N PHE A 478 -23.23 7.68 -5.57
CA PHE A 478 -22.51 6.48 -6.02
C PHE A 478 -21.45 6.84 -7.07
N ALA A 479 -21.83 7.59 -8.11
CA ALA A 479 -20.91 8.06 -9.16
C ALA A 479 -19.72 8.85 -8.57
N ARG A 480 -19.97 9.69 -7.56
CA ARG A 480 -18.94 10.50 -6.87
C ARG A 480 -17.82 9.65 -6.23
N LYS A 481 -18.12 8.44 -5.75
CA LYS A 481 -17.13 7.51 -5.16
C LYS A 481 -16.29 6.78 -6.22
N HIS A 482 -16.75 6.75 -7.47
CA HIS A 482 -16.15 5.92 -8.53
C HIS A 482 -15.63 6.73 -9.72
N ALA A 483 -15.88 8.05 -9.75
CA ALA A 483 -15.38 8.99 -10.75
C ALA A 483 -13.88 8.85 -11.02
N VAL A 484 -13.53 8.86 -12.30
CA VAL A 484 -12.16 8.59 -12.81
C VAL A 484 -11.38 9.88 -13.07
N THR A 485 -12.07 11.02 -13.26
CA THR A 485 -11.45 12.33 -13.54
C THR A 485 -12.07 13.44 -12.69
N ASP A 486 -11.31 14.52 -12.47
CA ASP A 486 -11.80 15.72 -11.78
C ASP A 486 -12.95 16.39 -12.52
N GLU A 487 -12.99 16.28 -13.85
CA GLU A 487 -14.11 16.77 -14.67
C GLU A 487 -15.41 16.01 -14.36
N GLN A 488 -15.35 14.68 -14.15
CA GLN A 488 -16.50 13.90 -13.70
C GLN A 488 -16.92 14.34 -12.29
N LEU A 489 -15.98 14.53 -11.36
CA LEU A 489 -16.27 15.01 -10.01
C LEU A 489 -16.95 16.39 -10.03
N GLN A 490 -16.43 17.36 -10.78
CA GLN A 490 -17.02 18.70 -10.92
C GLN A 490 -18.43 18.66 -11.52
N LYS A 491 -18.66 17.82 -12.55
CA LYS A 491 -20.01 17.62 -13.12
C LYS A 491 -20.97 17.02 -12.09
N ILE A 492 -20.54 16.02 -11.33
CA ILE A 492 -21.35 15.37 -10.28
C ILE A 492 -21.66 16.34 -9.13
N GLU A 493 -20.67 17.11 -8.67
CA GLU A 493 -20.85 18.11 -7.60
C GLU A 493 -21.78 19.26 -8.05
N SER A 494 -21.71 19.67 -9.32
CA SER A 494 -22.66 20.61 -9.95
C SER A 494 -24.09 20.05 -10.00
N LEU A 495 -24.27 18.81 -10.48
CA LEU A 495 -25.59 18.15 -10.53
C LEU A 495 -26.20 17.92 -9.14
N LEU A 496 -25.38 17.56 -8.15
CA LEU A 496 -25.81 17.45 -6.75
C LEU A 496 -26.24 18.81 -6.17
N ASN A 497 -25.64 19.91 -6.61
CA ASN A 497 -26.05 21.26 -6.19
C ASN A 497 -27.34 21.73 -6.89
N ILE A 498 -27.63 21.29 -8.11
CA ILE A 498 -28.91 21.54 -8.82
C ILE A 498 -30.06 20.73 -8.20
N LEU A 499 -29.76 19.63 -7.51
CA LEU A 499 -30.73 18.76 -6.84
C LEU A 499 -30.93 19.07 -5.34
N LYS A 500 -30.37 20.17 -4.82
CA LYS A 500 -30.67 20.71 -3.48
C LYS A 500 -31.88 21.62 -3.57
#